data_AF-A0A6I5EW42-F1
#
_entry.id   AF-A0A6I5EW42-F1
#
_cell.length_a   1.000
_cell.length_b   1.000
_cell.length_c   1.000
_cell.angle_alpha   90.00
_cell.angle_beta   90.00
_cell.angle_gamma   90.00
#
_symmetry.space_group_name_H-M   'P 1'
#
loop_
_entity.id
_entity.type
_entity.pdbx_description
1 polymer ?
#
loop_
_entity_poly.entity_id
_entity_poly.type
_entity_poly.pdbx_seq_one_letter_code
_entity_poly.pdbx_strand_id
1 'polypeptide(L)'
;MNRRPDIETAVRAAAPHALLTTLRTILADAYGALAVELHLADYGLRVLKRLDRPDGEEEPLSLHNSAEGRAFGSQEPREQQVRHGDAVDHYLPVTVRGERLGILTVRLPAERSTPEMVGELTHVADLLGHEILVAERDTDVYQRARRTTRLTLAAEMQWQLLPARACTAAEFAIGAQLEPAYSIHGDNFDWAADGDTLTLAVTNGMGEGIQASLLTNLAVNALRNARRAGIGIADQAALADQALYDQHRGASHVSTLLLRFELATGRVGVVDAGSPQLWIQRGRTVRRMELDAQLPLGMFEESHYTVQEFHVEPGDRLLLLSDGVYEAVSPAGEAYGERALTRSIQSTRLLPAATVPRAILGELSEYRVTETLDDALVVCLDWFGRQGDAG
;
A
#
# COMPACT_ATOMS: atom_id res chain seq x y z
N MET A 1 37.93 9.46 -21.68
CA MET A 1 37.41 8.96 -20.39
C MET A 1 36.31 9.91 -19.96
N ASN A 2 35.10 9.75 -20.49
CA ASN A 2 33.98 10.64 -20.14
C ASN A 2 33.63 10.39 -18.68
N ARG A 3 33.74 11.42 -17.83
CA ARG A 3 33.12 11.40 -16.50
C ARG A 3 31.63 11.20 -16.75
N ARG A 4 31.08 10.07 -16.31
CA ARG A 4 29.62 9.93 -16.22
C ARG A 4 29.12 11.10 -15.38
N PRO A 5 28.17 11.90 -15.89
CA PRO A 5 27.57 12.97 -15.09
C PRO A 5 27.00 12.35 -13.82
N ASP A 6 27.10 13.09 -12.73
CA ASP A 6 26.50 12.69 -11.47
C ASP A 6 24.97 12.79 -11.61
N ILE A 7 24.35 11.67 -12.00
CA ILE A 7 22.91 11.54 -12.23
C ILE A 7 22.16 11.93 -10.96
N GLU A 8 22.68 11.52 -9.80
CA GLU A 8 22.07 11.82 -8.52
C GLU A 8 22.01 13.33 -8.28
N THR A 9 23.14 14.01 -8.40
CA THR A 9 23.19 15.47 -8.25
C THR A 9 22.25 16.18 -9.23
N ALA A 10 22.19 15.72 -10.49
CA ALA A 10 21.37 16.37 -11.51
C ALA A 10 19.85 16.12 -11.30
N VAL A 11 19.45 14.91 -10.92
CA VAL A 11 18.04 14.59 -10.63
C VAL A 11 17.58 15.32 -9.37
N ARG A 12 18.41 15.38 -8.30
CA ARG A 12 18.11 16.14 -7.08
C ARG A 12 17.98 17.65 -7.31
N ALA A 13 18.71 18.19 -8.29
CA ALA A 13 18.65 19.61 -8.65
C ALA A 13 17.53 19.95 -9.64
N ALA A 14 16.88 18.95 -10.24
CA ALA A 14 15.81 19.17 -11.20
C ALA A 14 14.56 19.74 -10.52
N ALA A 15 13.76 20.50 -11.27
CA ALA A 15 12.46 20.91 -10.78
C ALA A 15 11.59 19.66 -10.51
N PRO A 16 10.75 19.65 -9.45
CA PRO A 16 9.94 18.48 -9.08
C PRO A 16 9.09 17.90 -10.21
N HIS A 17 8.58 18.73 -11.12
CA HIS A 17 7.77 18.28 -12.27
C HIS A 17 8.60 17.83 -13.48
N ALA A 18 9.92 17.99 -13.46
CA ALA A 18 10.83 17.80 -14.59
C ALA A 18 11.82 16.63 -14.39
N LEU A 19 11.63 15.78 -13.37
CA LEU A 19 12.52 14.65 -13.08
C LEU A 19 12.71 13.74 -14.30
N LEU A 20 11.61 13.33 -14.96
CA LEU A 20 11.68 12.44 -16.13
C LEU A 20 12.38 13.10 -17.33
N THR A 21 12.11 14.39 -17.59
CA THR A 21 12.77 15.12 -18.68
C THR A 21 14.26 15.26 -18.44
N THR A 22 14.66 15.56 -17.20
CA THR A 22 16.08 15.63 -16.82
C THR A 22 16.75 14.27 -16.99
N LEU A 23 16.09 13.21 -16.53
CA LEU A 23 16.60 11.85 -16.63
C LEU A 23 16.72 11.40 -18.09
N ARG A 24 15.77 11.75 -18.96
CA ARG A 24 15.82 11.53 -20.41
C ARG A 24 17.09 12.09 -21.03
N THR A 25 17.39 13.36 -20.76
CA THR A 25 18.58 14.02 -21.29
C THR A 25 19.85 13.32 -20.83
N ILE A 26 19.95 13.02 -19.53
CA ILE A 26 21.14 12.36 -18.97
C ILE A 26 21.33 10.95 -19.54
N LEU A 27 20.27 10.15 -19.63
CA LEU A 27 20.34 8.78 -20.16
C LEU A 27 20.61 8.78 -21.67
N ALA A 28 20.08 9.74 -22.44
CA ALA A 28 20.43 9.89 -23.83
C ALA A 28 21.93 10.22 -24.01
N ASP A 29 22.44 11.20 -23.26
CA ASP A 29 23.80 11.72 -23.43
C ASP A 29 24.88 10.78 -22.87
N ALA A 30 24.67 10.24 -21.67
CA ALA A 30 25.68 9.43 -20.98
C ALA A 30 25.60 7.95 -21.35
N TYR A 31 24.42 7.46 -21.70
CA TYR A 31 24.14 6.03 -21.89
C TYR A 31 23.77 5.66 -23.33
N GLY A 32 23.43 6.64 -24.17
CA GLY A 32 22.95 6.39 -25.53
C GLY A 32 21.53 5.84 -25.56
N ALA A 33 20.70 6.15 -24.55
CA ALA A 33 19.31 5.76 -24.52
C ALA A 33 18.54 6.36 -25.70
N LEU A 34 17.82 5.50 -26.43
CA LEU A 34 17.00 5.86 -27.58
C LEU A 34 15.62 6.35 -27.15
N ALA A 35 15.13 5.85 -26.01
CA ALA A 35 13.88 6.27 -25.39
C ALA A 35 13.94 6.03 -23.88
N VAL A 36 13.27 6.88 -23.12
CA VAL A 36 13.07 6.72 -21.67
C VAL A 36 11.62 7.08 -21.37
N GLU A 37 10.89 6.18 -20.74
CA GLU A 37 9.47 6.33 -20.42
C GLU A 37 9.22 5.91 -18.98
N LEU A 38 8.33 6.63 -18.29
CA LEU A 38 7.90 6.27 -16.95
C LEU A 38 6.41 5.95 -16.98
N HIS A 39 6.07 4.78 -16.48
CA HIS A 39 4.70 4.38 -16.23
C HIS A 39 4.47 4.21 -14.73
N LEU A 40 3.44 4.85 -14.19
CA LEU A 40 3.09 4.78 -12.78
C LEU A 40 1.87 3.88 -12.56
N ALA A 41 1.89 3.12 -11.47
CA ALA A 41 0.76 2.29 -11.08
C ALA A 41 -0.41 3.15 -10.59
N ASP A 42 -1.61 2.81 -11.06
CA ASP A 42 -2.82 3.48 -10.64
C ASP A 42 -3.20 3.17 -9.18
N TYR A 43 -4.18 3.88 -8.63
CA TYR A 43 -4.58 3.71 -7.22
C TYR A 43 -5.04 2.27 -6.90
N GLY A 44 -5.68 1.60 -7.85
CA GLY A 44 -6.17 0.22 -7.71
C GLY A 44 -5.15 -0.88 -8.00
N LEU A 45 -3.91 -0.54 -8.38
CA LEU A 45 -2.89 -1.50 -8.83
C LEU A 45 -3.42 -2.47 -9.90
N ARG A 46 -4.08 -1.93 -10.93
CA ARG A 46 -4.60 -2.69 -12.07
C ARG A 46 -3.86 -2.37 -13.36
N VAL A 47 -3.44 -1.12 -13.52
CA VAL A 47 -2.80 -0.64 -14.75
C VAL A 47 -1.62 0.28 -14.46
N LEU A 48 -0.78 0.44 -15.48
CA LEU A 48 0.35 1.35 -15.55
C LEU A 48 0.01 2.49 -16.51
N LYS A 49 0.12 3.73 -16.05
CA LYS A 49 -0.18 4.97 -16.78
C LYS A 49 1.09 5.74 -17.09
N ARG A 50 1.25 6.14 -18.35
CA ARG A 50 2.41 6.91 -18.81
C ARG A 50 2.40 8.34 -18.25
N LEU A 51 3.54 8.82 -17.73
CA LEU A 51 3.63 10.13 -17.08
C LEU A 51 3.34 11.31 -18.02
N ASP A 52 3.91 11.34 -19.23
CA ASP A 52 3.85 12.53 -20.11
C ASP A 52 2.57 12.63 -20.95
N ARG A 53 1.74 11.58 -20.95
CA ARG A 53 0.48 11.51 -21.69
C ARG A 53 -0.63 10.92 -20.82
N PRO A 54 -0.93 11.52 -19.66
CA PRO A 54 -1.93 10.98 -18.76
C PRO A 54 -3.33 11.00 -19.38
N ASP A 55 -3.60 11.98 -20.25
CA ASP A 55 -4.86 12.17 -20.98
C ASP A 55 -4.80 11.73 -22.46
N GLY A 56 -3.73 11.01 -22.87
CA GLY A 56 -3.57 10.55 -24.24
C GLY A 56 -4.52 9.40 -24.62
N GLU A 57 -4.77 9.21 -25.91
CA GLU A 57 -5.57 8.09 -26.46
C GLU A 57 -4.90 6.70 -26.28
N GLU A 58 -3.67 6.63 -25.78
CA GLU A 58 -2.97 5.37 -25.50
C GLU A 58 -3.63 4.63 -24.32
N GLU A 59 -4.06 3.39 -24.55
CA GLU A 59 -4.64 2.54 -23.52
C GLU A 59 -3.63 2.26 -22.38
N PRO A 60 -4.05 2.34 -21.11
CA PRO A 60 -3.20 1.97 -19.97
C PRO A 60 -2.69 0.53 -20.09
N LEU A 61 -1.45 0.30 -19.68
CA LEU A 61 -0.84 -1.03 -19.74
C LEU A 61 -1.34 -1.90 -18.57
N SER A 62 -1.83 -3.11 -18.84
CA SER A 62 -2.24 -4.04 -17.77
C SER A 62 -1.06 -4.44 -16.91
N LEU A 63 -1.22 -4.39 -15.57
CA LEU A 63 -0.22 -4.90 -14.63
C LEU A 63 -0.07 -6.43 -14.65
N HIS A 64 -1.01 -7.16 -15.25
CA HIS A 64 -0.99 -8.63 -15.26
C HIS A 64 -0.47 -9.20 -16.59
N ASN A 65 -0.62 -8.47 -17.70
CA ASN A 65 -0.48 -9.04 -19.06
C ASN A 65 0.68 -8.40 -19.85
N SER A 66 1.13 -7.21 -19.46
CA SER A 66 2.20 -6.47 -20.16
C SER A 66 3.60 -6.92 -19.72
N ALA A 67 4.63 -6.53 -20.46
CA ALA A 67 6.01 -6.82 -20.09
C ALA A 67 6.44 -6.00 -18.87
N GLU A 68 6.01 -4.74 -18.84
CA GLU A 68 6.10 -3.80 -17.73
C GLU A 68 5.41 -4.38 -16.49
N GLY A 69 4.20 -4.90 -16.64
CA GLY A 69 3.44 -5.56 -15.57
C GLY A 69 4.16 -6.76 -14.97
N ARG A 70 4.86 -7.57 -15.80
CA ARG A 70 5.69 -8.67 -15.29
C ARG A 70 6.90 -8.18 -14.49
N ALA A 71 7.57 -7.12 -14.93
CA ALA A 71 8.64 -6.48 -14.15
C ALA A 71 8.08 -5.91 -12.84
N PHE A 72 6.90 -5.28 -12.88
CA PHE A 72 6.23 -4.72 -11.70
C PHE A 72 5.81 -5.81 -10.70
N GLY A 73 5.35 -6.96 -11.19
CA GLY A 73 4.97 -8.10 -10.34
C GLY A 73 6.19 -8.76 -9.68
N SER A 74 7.25 -8.99 -10.45
CA SER A 74 8.47 -9.65 -9.97
C SER A 74 9.39 -8.75 -9.15
N GLN A 75 9.29 -7.43 -9.32
CA GLN A 75 10.24 -6.45 -8.79
C GLN A 75 11.70 -6.74 -9.23
N GLU A 76 11.85 -7.34 -10.41
CA GLU A 76 13.15 -7.61 -11.06
C GLU A 76 13.20 -6.88 -12.40
N PRO A 77 14.38 -6.38 -12.82
CA PRO A 77 14.55 -5.82 -14.15
C PRO A 77 14.28 -6.91 -15.21
N ARG A 78 13.56 -6.53 -16.26
CA ARG A 78 13.24 -7.42 -17.40
C ARG A 78 13.68 -6.78 -18.69
N GLU A 79 14.08 -7.62 -19.65
CA GLU A 79 14.52 -7.18 -20.96
C GLU A 79 13.60 -7.74 -22.05
N GLN A 80 13.40 -6.95 -23.11
CA GLN A 80 12.70 -7.41 -24.30
C GLN A 80 13.33 -6.81 -25.55
N GLN A 81 13.72 -7.68 -26.48
CA GLN A 81 14.18 -7.25 -27.80
C GLN A 81 13.05 -6.55 -28.56
N VAL A 82 13.34 -5.37 -29.11
CA VAL A 82 12.40 -4.65 -29.98
C VAL A 82 12.26 -5.41 -31.30
N ARG A 83 11.01 -5.65 -31.73
CA ARG A 83 10.76 -6.38 -32.99
C ARG A 83 11.42 -5.67 -34.17
N HIS A 84 12.22 -6.41 -34.94
CA HIS A 84 12.94 -5.92 -36.13
C HIS A 84 13.93 -4.76 -35.88
N GLY A 85 14.37 -4.55 -34.62
CA GLY A 85 15.33 -3.51 -34.27
C GLY A 85 16.56 -4.05 -33.55
N ASP A 86 17.66 -3.31 -33.65
CA ASP A 86 18.90 -3.54 -32.90
C ASP A 86 18.87 -2.81 -31.54
N ALA A 87 17.76 -2.99 -30.82
CA ALA A 87 17.50 -2.31 -29.56
C ALA A 87 16.78 -3.23 -28.57
N VAL A 88 17.03 -2.98 -27.28
CA VAL A 88 16.47 -3.71 -26.14
C VAL A 88 15.72 -2.71 -25.26
N ASP A 89 14.48 -3.05 -24.90
CA ASP A 89 13.73 -2.36 -23.86
C ASP A 89 14.05 -2.98 -22.51
N HIS A 90 14.51 -2.15 -21.57
CA HIS A 90 14.75 -2.51 -20.18
C HIS A 90 13.61 -1.97 -19.32
N TYR A 91 12.84 -2.87 -18.70
CA TYR A 91 11.77 -2.55 -17.77
C TYR A 91 12.30 -2.63 -16.35
N LEU A 92 12.44 -1.47 -15.72
CA LEU A 92 13.08 -1.31 -14.42
C LEU A 92 12.02 -0.93 -13.39
N PRO A 93 11.79 -1.74 -12.35
CA PRO A 93 10.89 -1.38 -11.26
C PRO A 93 11.31 -0.06 -10.60
N VAL A 94 10.36 0.85 -10.44
CA VAL A 94 10.53 2.08 -9.65
C VAL A 94 9.88 1.81 -8.30
N THR A 95 10.70 1.57 -7.28
CA THR A 95 10.26 1.11 -5.97
C THR A 95 10.96 1.88 -4.85
N VAL A 96 10.28 2.11 -3.73
CA VAL A 96 10.86 2.74 -2.55
C VAL A 96 10.45 1.98 -1.30
N ARG A 97 11.42 1.37 -0.62
CA ARG A 97 11.20 0.64 0.64
C ARG A 97 10.08 -0.39 0.56
N GLY A 98 9.79 -0.97 -0.62
CA GLY A 98 8.69 -1.92 -0.83
C GLY A 98 7.43 -1.32 -1.47
N GLU A 99 7.28 0.01 -1.51
CA GLU A 99 6.25 0.67 -2.30
C GLU A 99 6.56 0.59 -3.79
N ARG A 100 5.60 0.09 -4.56
CA ARG A 100 5.76 -0.14 -6.00
C ARG A 100 5.10 1.00 -6.77
N LEU A 101 5.90 1.98 -7.17
CA LEU A 101 5.41 3.21 -7.80
C LEU A 101 5.13 3.01 -9.29
N GLY A 102 5.96 2.24 -9.99
CA GLY A 102 5.85 2.11 -11.44
C GLY A 102 7.00 1.36 -12.11
N ILE A 103 7.15 1.59 -13.41
CA ILE A 103 8.19 1.03 -14.27
C ILE A 103 8.85 2.16 -15.06
N LEU A 104 10.18 2.25 -14.97
CA LEU A 104 11.02 3.04 -15.86
C LEU A 104 11.43 2.13 -17.03
N THR A 105 10.98 2.46 -18.23
CA THR A 105 11.38 1.77 -19.46
C THR A 105 12.51 2.56 -20.11
N VAL A 106 13.67 1.93 -20.31
CA VAL A 106 14.82 2.52 -21.01
C VAL A 106 15.13 1.67 -22.23
N ARG A 107 15.10 2.28 -23.42
CA ARG A 107 15.49 1.63 -24.66
C ARG A 107 16.95 1.90 -24.97
N LEU A 108 17.75 0.86 -25.10
CA LEU A 108 19.16 0.94 -25.47
C LEU A 108 19.44 0.23 -26.80
N PRO A 109 20.46 0.65 -27.58
CA PRO A 109 21.03 -0.19 -28.62
C PRO A 109 21.49 -1.53 -28.04
N ALA A 110 21.29 -2.65 -28.76
CA ALA A 110 21.56 -3.98 -28.21
C ALA A 110 23.04 -4.15 -27.77
N GLU A 111 23.96 -3.51 -28.48
CA GLU A 111 25.39 -3.44 -28.17
C GLU A 111 25.72 -2.88 -26.78
N ARG A 112 24.82 -2.04 -26.24
CA ARG A 112 24.97 -1.35 -24.95
C ARG A 112 24.22 -2.05 -23.82
N SER A 113 23.39 -3.05 -24.14
CA SER A 113 22.65 -3.89 -23.20
C SER A 113 23.61 -4.88 -22.53
N THR A 114 24.22 -4.46 -21.42
CA THR A 114 25.16 -5.27 -20.63
C THR A 114 24.65 -5.44 -19.20
N PRO A 115 25.01 -6.51 -18.48
CA PRO A 115 24.58 -6.70 -17.09
C PRO A 115 24.97 -5.53 -16.18
N GLU A 116 26.14 -4.93 -16.38
CA GLU A 116 26.60 -3.74 -15.66
C GLU A 116 25.69 -2.54 -15.93
N MET A 117 25.27 -2.37 -17.19
CA MET A 117 24.33 -1.31 -17.58
C MET A 117 22.97 -1.48 -16.90
N VAL A 118 22.45 -2.70 -16.86
CA VAL A 118 21.18 -3.01 -16.18
C VAL A 118 21.27 -2.64 -14.71
N GLY A 119 22.38 -3.00 -14.03
CA GLY A 119 22.60 -2.64 -12.63
C GLY A 119 22.61 -1.12 -12.39
N GLU A 120 23.26 -0.35 -13.26
CA GLU A 120 23.26 1.11 -13.18
C GLU A 120 21.86 1.70 -13.41
N LEU A 121 21.13 1.20 -14.39
CA LEU A 121 19.77 1.65 -14.68
C LEU A 121 18.79 1.28 -13.55
N THR A 122 18.99 0.14 -12.88
CA THR A 122 18.22 -0.21 -11.67
C THR A 122 18.46 0.80 -10.55
N HIS A 123 19.71 1.18 -10.30
CA HIS A 123 20.02 2.21 -9.30
C HIS A 123 19.39 3.57 -9.65
N VAL A 124 19.38 3.92 -10.93
CA VAL A 124 18.68 5.12 -11.43
C VAL A 124 17.17 5.05 -11.19
N ALA A 125 16.54 3.88 -11.39
CA ALA A 125 15.12 3.68 -11.13
C ALA A 125 14.80 3.80 -9.62
N ASP A 126 15.67 3.27 -8.74
CA ASP A 126 15.53 3.41 -7.29
C ASP A 126 15.65 4.87 -6.84
N LEU A 127 16.65 5.60 -7.35
CA LEU A 127 16.80 7.04 -7.11
C LEU A 127 15.56 7.80 -7.58
N LEU A 128 15.09 7.54 -8.80
CA LEU A 128 13.89 8.17 -9.34
C LEU A 128 12.67 7.95 -8.43
N GLY A 129 12.52 6.75 -7.87
CA GLY A 129 11.45 6.46 -6.92
C GLY A 129 11.51 7.37 -5.68
N HIS A 130 12.70 7.52 -5.08
CA HIS A 130 12.88 8.40 -3.92
C HIS A 130 12.57 9.87 -4.27
N GLU A 131 13.04 10.34 -5.42
CA GLU A 131 12.83 11.73 -5.84
C GLU A 131 11.37 12.00 -6.22
N ILE A 132 10.63 11.02 -6.77
CA ILE A 132 9.19 11.15 -7.00
C ILE A 132 8.44 11.35 -5.69
N LEU A 133 8.74 10.55 -4.66
CA LEU A 133 8.07 10.68 -3.35
C LEU A 133 8.34 12.03 -2.68
N VAL A 134 9.52 12.62 -2.89
CA VAL A 134 9.83 13.98 -2.43
C VAL A 134 9.07 15.01 -3.27
N ALA A 135 9.10 14.86 -4.59
CA ALA A 135 8.51 15.79 -5.54
C ALA A 135 6.97 15.85 -5.47
N GLU A 136 6.29 14.77 -5.06
CA GLU A 136 4.82 14.74 -4.90
C GLU A 136 4.27 15.79 -3.92
N ARG A 137 5.12 16.37 -3.06
CA ARG A 137 4.75 17.49 -2.18
C ARG A 137 4.69 18.84 -2.90
N ASP A 138 5.41 18.96 -4.01
CA ASP A 138 5.61 20.21 -4.74
C ASP A 138 4.90 20.23 -6.11
N THR A 139 4.40 19.08 -6.57
CA THR A 139 3.71 18.96 -7.86
C THR A 139 2.68 17.84 -7.89
N ASP A 140 1.54 18.12 -8.54
CA ASP A 140 0.49 17.12 -8.78
C ASP A 140 0.74 16.25 -10.03
N VAL A 141 1.86 16.43 -10.76
CA VAL A 141 2.10 15.70 -12.02
C VAL A 141 2.03 14.18 -11.83
N TYR A 142 2.63 13.65 -10.77
CA TYR A 142 2.64 12.21 -10.48
C TYR A 142 1.28 11.70 -10.03
N GLN A 143 0.61 12.43 -9.12
CA GLN A 143 -0.74 12.08 -8.67
C GLN A 143 -1.78 12.14 -9.79
N ARG A 144 -1.66 13.11 -10.71
CA ARG A 144 -2.52 13.21 -11.90
C ARG A 144 -2.27 12.04 -12.85
N ALA A 145 -1.01 11.69 -13.10
CA ALA A 145 -0.69 10.61 -14.02
C ALA A 145 -1.20 9.23 -13.57
N ARG A 146 -1.28 8.99 -12.25
CA ARG A 146 -1.79 7.73 -11.68
C ARG A 146 -3.30 7.54 -11.81
N ARG A 147 -4.06 8.58 -12.16
CA ARG A 147 -5.53 8.52 -12.20
C ARG A 147 -6.00 7.90 -13.52
N THR A 148 -6.71 6.78 -13.45
CA THR A 148 -7.45 6.25 -14.61
C THR A 148 -8.79 6.96 -14.78
N THR A 149 -9.42 7.34 -13.66
CA THR A 149 -10.60 8.18 -13.60
C THR A 149 -10.45 9.21 -12.47
N ARG A 150 -11.38 10.16 -12.39
CA ARG A 150 -11.38 11.14 -11.30
C ARG A 150 -11.77 10.45 -9.99
N LEU A 151 -10.95 10.63 -8.94
CA LEU A 151 -11.30 10.26 -7.57
C LEU A 151 -12.55 11.02 -7.11
N THR A 152 -13.46 10.34 -6.40
CA THR A 152 -14.45 11.06 -5.57
C THR A 152 -13.72 11.88 -4.49
N LEU A 153 -14.39 12.89 -3.94
CA LEU A 153 -13.78 13.70 -2.87
C LEU A 153 -13.46 12.85 -1.64
N ALA A 154 -14.34 11.91 -1.28
CA ALA A 154 -14.10 10.97 -0.18
C ALA A 154 -12.85 10.12 -0.43
N ALA A 155 -12.71 9.53 -1.62
CA ALA A 155 -11.52 8.77 -1.98
C ALA A 155 -10.24 9.62 -1.96
N GLU A 156 -10.29 10.86 -2.46
CA GLU A 156 -9.15 11.81 -2.37
C GLU A 156 -8.72 12.03 -0.92
N MET A 157 -9.68 12.31 -0.03
CA MET A 157 -9.42 12.52 1.40
C MET A 157 -8.81 11.28 2.07
N GLN A 158 -9.33 10.09 1.74
CA GLN A 158 -8.82 8.84 2.27
C GLN A 158 -7.38 8.57 1.79
N TRP A 159 -7.11 8.71 0.49
CA TRP A 159 -5.76 8.50 -0.05
C TRP A 159 -4.73 9.46 0.53
N GLN A 160 -5.10 10.72 0.76
CA GLN A 160 -4.21 11.71 1.39
C GLN A 160 -3.93 11.42 2.87
N LEU A 161 -4.83 10.67 3.53
CA LEU A 161 -4.69 10.35 4.94
C LEU A 161 -3.75 9.16 5.18
N LEU A 162 -3.61 8.25 4.22
CA LEU A 162 -2.86 7.00 4.38
C LEU A 162 -1.36 7.20 4.67
N PRO A 163 -0.75 6.28 5.44
CA PRO A 163 0.70 6.13 5.44
C PRO A 163 1.16 5.46 4.14
N ALA A 164 2.43 5.08 4.07
CA ALA A 164 2.93 4.22 2.99
C ALA A 164 2.11 2.92 2.91
N ARG A 165 1.76 2.49 1.70
CA ARG A 165 0.92 1.31 1.44
C ARG A 165 1.70 0.00 1.49
N ALA A 166 3.01 0.07 1.38
CA ALA A 166 3.87 -1.08 1.58
C ALA A 166 5.18 -0.64 2.24
N CYS A 167 5.76 -1.51 3.03
CA CYS A 167 7.11 -1.34 3.53
C CYS A 167 7.79 -2.69 3.72
N THR A 168 9.06 -2.80 3.35
CA THR A 168 9.90 -3.95 3.67
C THR A 168 11.04 -3.49 4.56
N ALA A 169 11.11 -4.06 5.75
CA ALA A 169 12.18 -3.92 6.72
C ALA A 169 12.86 -5.29 6.95
N ALA A 170 13.89 -5.33 7.78
CA ALA A 170 14.56 -6.58 8.12
C ALA A 170 13.64 -7.51 8.93
N GLU A 171 12.87 -6.95 9.87
CA GLU A 171 12.03 -7.72 10.79
C GLU A 171 10.63 -7.99 10.26
N PHE A 172 10.13 -7.20 9.30
CA PHE A 172 8.76 -7.32 8.80
C PHE A 172 8.60 -6.81 7.37
N ALA A 173 7.51 -7.24 6.72
CA ALA A 173 7.01 -6.61 5.51
C ALA A 173 5.51 -6.33 5.64
N ILE A 174 5.08 -5.14 5.25
CA ILE A 174 3.68 -4.73 5.24
C ILE A 174 3.23 -4.41 3.81
N GLY A 175 1.97 -4.72 3.51
CA GLY A 175 1.29 -4.33 2.28
C GLY A 175 -0.18 -4.08 2.56
N ALA A 176 -0.77 -3.06 1.95
CA ALA A 176 -2.17 -2.71 2.14
C ALA A 176 -2.83 -2.21 0.84
N GLN A 177 -4.12 -2.45 0.71
CA GLN A 177 -4.93 -2.00 -0.42
C GLN A 177 -6.38 -1.73 0.00
N LEU A 178 -6.95 -0.68 -0.57
CA LEU A 178 -8.38 -0.35 -0.51
C LEU A 178 -9.04 -0.55 -1.88
N GLU A 179 -10.28 -1.04 -1.88
CA GLU A 179 -11.14 -1.16 -3.05
C GLU A 179 -12.60 -0.83 -2.67
N PRO A 180 -13.37 -0.10 -3.49
CA PRO A 180 -13.00 0.45 -4.80
C PRO A 180 -12.05 1.63 -4.69
N ALA A 181 -10.91 1.58 -5.38
CA ALA A 181 -9.84 2.57 -5.22
C ALA A 181 -10.25 4.03 -5.55
N TYR A 182 -11.31 4.26 -6.34
CA TYR A 182 -11.74 5.59 -6.78
C TYR A 182 -12.97 6.15 -6.04
N SER A 183 -13.60 5.34 -5.20
CA SER A 183 -14.82 5.67 -4.45
C SER A 183 -14.83 5.03 -3.05
N ILE A 184 -13.72 5.17 -2.33
CA ILE A 184 -13.56 4.72 -0.94
C ILE A 184 -14.42 5.61 -0.02
N HIS A 185 -14.98 5.03 1.04
CA HIS A 185 -15.80 5.71 2.03
C HIS A 185 -15.11 5.77 3.40
N GLY A 186 -15.38 4.80 4.27
CA GLY A 186 -15.02 4.81 5.69
C GLY A 186 -13.72 4.08 6.00
N ASP A 187 -13.29 3.16 5.13
CA ASP A 187 -12.12 2.32 5.38
C ASP A 187 -10.81 3.12 5.27
N ASN A 188 -9.94 2.93 6.26
CA ASN A 188 -8.58 3.46 6.27
C ASN A 188 -7.65 2.58 7.13
N PHE A 189 -6.35 2.72 6.93
CA PHE A 189 -5.34 2.14 7.80
C PHE A 189 -4.25 3.15 8.11
N ASP A 190 -3.68 3.08 9.31
CA ASP A 190 -2.47 3.79 9.68
C ASP A 190 -1.44 2.82 10.23
N TRP A 191 -0.16 3.12 10.05
CA TRP A 191 0.90 2.38 10.73
C TRP A 191 2.14 3.24 10.89
N ALA A 192 2.96 2.88 11.86
CA ALA A 192 4.30 3.43 12.03
C ALA A 192 5.20 2.43 12.74
N ALA A 193 6.44 2.33 12.28
CA ALA A 193 7.49 1.61 12.98
C ALA A 193 8.41 2.61 13.69
N ASP A 194 8.70 2.36 14.96
CA ASP A 194 9.61 3.12 15.81
C ASP A 194 10.53 2.14 16.57
N GLY A 195 11.73 1.93 16.03
CA GLY A 195 12.78 1.07 16.59
C GLY A 195 12.33 -0.36 16.86
N ASP A 196 11.76 -0.58 18.05
CA ASP A 196 11.37 -1.89 18.57
C ASP A 196 9.86 -2.16 18.46
N THR A 197 9.07 -1.17 18.04
CA THR A 197 7.62 -1.26 18.01
C THR A 197 7.05 -0.92 16.64
N LEU A 198 6.11 -1.74 16.15
CA LEU A 198 5.24 -1.42 15.03
C LEU A 198 3.83 -1.19 15.57
N THR A 199 3.28 0.01 15.37
CA THR A 199 1.87 0.31 15.63
C THR A 199 1.09 0.26 14.32
N LEU A 200 -0.08 -0.35 14.35
CA LEU A 200 -0.94 -0.49 13.18
C LEU A 200 -2.40 -0.29 13.60
N ALA A 201 -3.17 0.43 12.81
CA ALA A 201 -4.59 0.63 13.00
C ALA A 201 -5.34 0.38 11.69
N VAL A 202 -6.49 -0.28 11.77
CA VAL A 202 -7.46 -0.36 10.67
C VAL A 202 -8.77 0.20 11.22
N THR A 203 -9.34 1.17 10.51
CA THR A 203 -10.51 1.94 10.93
C THR A 203 -11.58 1.87 9.86
N ASN A 204 -12.84 1.66 10.25
CA ASN A 204 -14.00 1.83 9.39
C ASN A 204 -14.94 2.88 10.00
N GLY A 205 -15.03 4.04 9.36
CA GLY A 205 -15.95 5.11 9.74
C GLY A 205 -17.36 4.86 9.24
N MET A 206 -18.35 4.88 10.14
CA MET A 206 -19.75 4.71 9.77
C MET A 206 -20.23 5.67 8.67
N GLY A 207 -21.03 5.13 7.76
CA GLY A 207 -21.74 5.87 6.72
C GLY A 207 -21.03 5.80 5.38
N GLU A 208 -21.36 6.73 4.48
CA GLU A 208 -20.82 6.74 3.13
C GLU A 208 -20.30 8.13 2.74
N GLY A 209 -19.51 8.15 1.67
CA GLY A 209 -19.03 9.36 1.01
C GLY A 209 -18.21 10.27 1.94
N ILE A 210 -18.49 11.57 1.85
CA ILE A 210 -17.69 12.59 2.52
C ILE A 210 -17.82 12.48 4.05
N GLN A 211 -19.01 12.14 4.57
CA GLN A 211 -19.24 12.08 6.01
C GLN A 211 -18.42 10.97 6.67
N ALA A 212 -18.42 9.77 6.07
CA ALA A 212 -17.55 8.67 6.51
C ALA A 212 -16.08 9.11 6.46
N SER A 213 -15.65 9.77 5.38
CA SER A 213 -14.26 10.20 5.26
C SER A 213 -13.81 11.24 6.29
N LEU A 214 -14.69 12.17 6.68
CA LEU A 214 -14.41 13.15 7.74
C LEU A 214 -14.32 12.47 9.11
N LEU A 215 -15.21 11.53 9.38
CA LEU A 215 -15.25 10.77 10.62
C LEU A 215 -13.98 9.93 10.78
N THR A 216 -13.61 9.18 9.74
CA THR A 216 -12.36 8.42 9.69
C THR A 216 -11.14 9.32 9.84
N ASN A 217 -11.14 10.51 9.21
CA ASN A 217 -10.04 11.47 9.33
C ASN A 217 -9.86 11.96 10.77
N LEU A 218 -10.95 12.27 11.48
CA LEU A 218 -10.91 12.64 12.89
C LEU A 218 -10.34 11.50 13.75
N ALA A 219 -10.83 10.27 13.56
CA ALA A 219 -10.36 9.10 14.29
C ALA A 219 -8.85 8.85 14.08
N VAL A 220 -8.41 8.73 12.83
CA VAL A 220 -7.00 8.45 12.50
C VAL A 220 -6.09 9.55 13.03
N ASN A 221 -6.49 10.83 12.95
CA ASN A 221 -5.66 11.92 13.48
C ASN A 221 -5.64 11.97 15.01
N ALA A 222 -6.75 11.63 15.69
CA ALA A 222 -6.77 11.49 17.14
C ALA A 222 -5.84 10.35 17.60
N LEU A 223 -5.90 9.20 16.93
CA LEU A 223 -5.00 8.07 17.18
C LEU A 223 -3.53 8.45 16.93
N ARG A 224 -3.23 9.12 15.81
CA ARG A 224 -1.88 9.62 15.51
C ARG A 224 -1.40 10.63 16.55
N ASN A 225 -2.26 11.52 17.02
CA ASN A 225 -1.93 12.50 18.03
C ASN A 225 -1.50 11.81 19.34
N ALA A 226 -2.33 10.89 19.84
CA ALA A 226 -2.03 10.14 21.05
C ALA A 226 -0.78 9.25 20.88
N ARG A 227 -0.64 8.55 19.75
CA ARG A 227 0.56 7.77 19.43
C ARG A 227 1.84 8.60 19.46
N ARG A 228 1.82 9.79 18.84
CA ARG A 228 2.98 10.72 18.81
C ARG A 228 3.28 11.36 20.15
N ALA A 229 2.34 11.32 21.09
CA ALA A 229 2.54 11.68 22.49
C ALA A 229 3.10 10.53 23.33
N GLY A 230 3.39 9.36 22.74
CA GLY A 230 3.94 8.20 23.44
C GLY A 230 2.91 7.43 24.29
N ILE A 231 1.63 7.64 24.03
CA ILE A 231 0.52 7.06 24.80
C ILE A 231 0.29 5.60 24.38
N GLY A 232 -0.08 4.71 25.31
CA GLY A 232 -0.36 3.31 25.03
C GLY A 232 -1.66 3.10 24.24
N ILE A 233 -1.81 1.97 23.53
CA ILE A 233 -2.92 1.77 22.56
C ILE A 233 -4.34 1.81 23.17
N ALA A 234 -4.53 1.40 24.43
CA ALA A 234 -5.82 1.53 25.11
C ALA A 234 -6.19 3.00 25.36
N ASP A 235 -5.24 3.78 25.85
CA ASP A 235 -5.44 5.22 26.07
C ASP A 235 -5.51 6.00 24.75
N GLN A 236 -4.83 5.54 23.69
CA GLN A 236 -5.03 6.06 22.33
C GLN A 236 -6.48 5.87 21.88
N ALA A 237 -7.04 4.67 22.07
CA ALA A 237 -8.44 4.39 21.76
C ALA A 237 -9.40 5.27 22.57
N ALA A 238 -9.17 5.40 23.89
CA ALA A 238 -9.99 6.24 24.75
C ALA A 238 -9.95 7.74 24.36
N LEU A 239 -8.78 8.27 23.98
CA LEU A 239 -8.66 9.65 23.53
C LEU A 239 -9.34 9.89 22.17
N ALA A 240 -9.25 8.92 21.26
CA ALA A 240 -9.95 8.99 19.98
C ALA A 240 -11.48 8.85 20.14
N ASP A 241 -11.93 7.95 21.01
CA ASP A 241 -13.33 7.80 21.43
C ASP A 241 -13.89 9.12 21.95
N GLN A 242 -13.20 9.76 22.89
CA GLN A 242 -13.61 11.05 23.44
C GLN A 242 -13.68 12.15 22.36
N ALA A 243 -12.67 12.23 21.48
CA ALA A 243 -12.67 13.22 20.40
C ALA A 243 -13.84 13.03 19.43
N LEU A 244 -14.18 11.79 19.10
CA LEU A 244 -15.32 11.46 18.24
C LEU A 244 -16.65 11.74 18.96
N TYR A 245 -16.78 11.34 20.23
CA TYR A 245 -17.98 11.57 21.02
C TYR A 245 -18.24 13.07 21.23
N ASP A 246 -17.21 13.87 21.48
CA ASP A 246 -17.39 15.31 21.69
C ASP A 246 -17.94 16.02 20.45
N GLN A 247 -17.56 15.55 19.27
CA GLN A 247 -18.00 16.07 17.98
C GLN A 247 -19.38 15.54 17.56
N HIS A 248 -19.66 14.26 17.80
CA HIS A 248 -20.82 13.57 17.21
C HIS A 248 -21.88 13.09 18.23
N ARG A 249 -21.57 13.11 19.53
CA ARG A 249 -22.45 12.73 20.65
C ARG A 249 -23.10 11.35 20.46
N GLY A 250 -22.33 10.36 20.00
CA GLY A 250 -22.79 8.99 19.75
C GLY A 250 -23.55 8.78 18.44
N ALA A 251 -23.87 9.84 17.69
CA ALA A 251 -24.61 9.72 16.43
C ALA A 251 -23.79 9.12 15.27
N SER A 252 -22.46 9.12 15.40
CA SER A 252 -21.52 8.53 14.44
C SER A 252 -20.34 7.96 15.22
N HIS A 253 -19.86 6.80 14.80
CA HIS A 253 -18.77 6.09 15.46
C HIS A 253 -17.84 5.42 14.45
N VAL A 254 -16.65 5.05 14.90
CA VAL A 254 -15.62 4.42 14.09
C VAL A 254 -15.22 3.09 14.72
N SER A 255 -15.46 2.02 13.97
CA SER A 255 -14.96 0.70 14.35
C SER A 255 -13.46 0.66 14.08
N THR A 256 -12.66 0.18 15.04
CA THR A 256 -11.20 0.24 14.95
C THR A 256 -10.53 -0.97 15.57
N LEU A 257 -9.55 -1.52 14.85
CA LEU A 257 -8.61 -2.50 15.38
C LEU A 257 -7.21 -1.89 15.49
N LEU A 258 -6.69 -1.78 16.72
CA LEU A 258 -5.37 -1.21 17.01
C LEU A 258 -4.41 -2.29 17.49
N LEU A 259 -3.23 -2.37 16.88
CA LEU A 259 -2.15 -3.28 17.25
C LEU A 259 -0.91 -2.48 17.67
N ARG A 260 -0.27 -2.95 18.74
CA ARG A 260 1.10 -2.60 19.10
C ARG A 260 1.93 -3.88 19.09
N PHE A 261 2.78 -4.02 18.09
CA PHE A 261 3.63 -5.18 17.87
C PHE A 261 5.05 -4.87 18.38
N GLU A 262 5.53 -5.64 19.35
CA GLU A 262 6.91 -5.60 19.84
C GLU A 262 7.81 -6.48 18.94
N LEU A 263 8.58 -5.85 18.06
CA LEU A 263 9.32 -6.52 16.99
C LEU A 263 10.43 -7.45 17.50
N ALA A 264 10.98 -7.16 18.69
CA ALA A 264 12.02 -7.96 19.31
C ALA A 264 11.51 -9.32 19.81
N THR A 265 10.28 -9.37 20.30
CA THR A 265 9.75 -10.56 20.98
C THR A 265 8.64 -11.24 20.22
N GLY A 266 7.92 -10.57 19.32
CA GLY A 266 6.70 -11.13 18.72
C GLY A 266 5.46 -10.95 19.59
N ARG A 267 5.56 -10.22 20.72
CA ARG A 267 4.40 -9.90 21.55
C ARG A 267 3.56 -8.81 20.90
N VAL A 268 2.26 -9.06 20.78
CA VAL A 268 1.30 -8.12 20.21
C VAL A 268 0.25 -7.78 21.25
N GLY A 269 0.13 -6.48 21.55
CA GLY A 269 -1.04 -5.93 22.22
C GLY A 269 -2.07 -5.50 21.19
N VAL A 270 -3.34 -5.80 21.43
CA VAL A 270 -4.46 -5.45 20.54
C VAL A 270 -5.62 -4.85 21.32
N VAL A 271 -6.26 -3.83 20.73
CA VAL A 271 -7.56 -3.30 21.14
C VAL A 271 -8.50 -3.46 19.96
N ASP A 272 -9.50 -4.32 20.13
CA ASP A 272 -10.63 -4.48 19.21
C ASP A 272 -11.76 -3.57 19.69
N ALA A 273 -11.86 -2.38 19.09
CA ALA A 273 -12.97 -1.44 19.27
C ALA A 273 -14.00 -1.61 18.14
N GLY A 274 -14.37 -2.85 17.84
CA GLY A 274 -15.29 -3.22 16.76
C GLY A 274 -14.60 -3.44 15.40
N SER A 275 -15.40 -3.92 14.43
CA SER A 275 -15.05 -4.25 13.03
C SER A 275 -13.91 -3.40 12.46
N PRO A 276 -12.65 -3.87 12.40
CA PRO A 276 -12.18 -4.93 11.50
C PRO A 276 -11.72 -6.25 12.18
N GLN A 277 -11.51 -7.32 11.41
CA GLN A 277 -11.05 -8.64 11.91
C GLN A 277 -9.55 -8.89 11.74
N LEU A 278 -8.92 -9.58 12.70
CA LEU A 278 -7.56 -10.10 12.61
C LEU A 278 -7.53 -11.61 12.29
N TRP A 279 -6.70 -11.98 11.32
CA TRP A 279 -6.42 -13.35 10.92
C TRP A 279 -4.92 -13.64 11.00
N ILE A 280 -4.56 -14.86 11.40
CA ILE A 280 -3.17 -15.32 11.42
C ILE A 280 -3.01 -16.52 10.50
N GLN A 281 -2.05 -16.43 9.59
CA GLN A 281 -1.57 -17.53 8.78
C GLN A 281 -0.22 -18.03 9.32
N ARG A 282 -0.20 -19.29 9.75
CA ARG A 282 0.99 -20.03 10.18
C ARG A 282 1.19 -21.23 9.27
N GLY A 283 2.17 -21.16 8.37
CA GLY A 283 2.40 -22.18 7.36
C GLY A 283 1.15 -22.43 6.50
N ARG A 284 0.52 -23.60 6.63
CA ARG A 284 -0.73 -23.94 5.90
C ARG A 284 -2.01 -23.58 6.66
N THR A 285 -1.89 -23.30 7.95
CA THR A 285 -3.03 -23.05 8.82
C THR A 285 -3.37 -21.57 8.77
N VAL A 286 -4.65 -21.27 8.59
CA VAL A 286 -5.21 -19.92 8.67
C VAL A 286 -6.30 -19.98 9.72
N ARG A 287 -6.30 -19.03 10.65
CA ARG A 287 -7.33 -18.91 11.67
C ARG A 287 -7.66 -17.46 11.92
N ARG A 288 -8.93 -17.18 12.19
CA ARG A 288 -9.33 -15.91 12.78
C ARG A 288 -8.86 -15.85 14.24
N MET A 289 -8.43 -14.68 14.68
CA MET A 289 -8.18 -14.41 16.08
C MET A 289 -9.50 -14.10 16.77
N GLU A 290 -9.82 -14.85 17.81
CA GLU A 290 -10.95 -14.55 18.68
C GLU A 290 -10.49 -13.52 19.70
N LEU A 291 -11.01 -12.29 19.58
CA LEU A 291 -10.74 -11.16 20.45
C LEU A 291 -12.03 -10.76 21.15
N ASP A 292 -11.93 -10.29 22.38
CA ASP A 292 -13.06 -9.69 23.08
C ASP A 292 -13.35 -8.31 22.45
N ALA A 293 -14.40 -8.24 21.64
CA ALA A 293 -14.82 -7.01 20.99
C ALA A 293 -15.32 -5.97 22.00
N GLN A 294 -14.87 -4.73 21.84
CA GLN A 294 -15.23 -3.59 22.68
C GLN A 294 -16.04 -2.57 21.85
N LEU A 295 -16.51 -1.51 22.50
CA LEU A 295 -17.42 -0.56 21.86
C LEU A 295 -16.69 0.27 20.78
N PRO A 296 -17.30 0.48 19.59
CA PRO A 296 -16.76 1.39 18.58
C PRO A 296 -16.46 2.78 19.14
N LEU A 297 -15.39 3.39 18.62
CA LEU A 297 -14.91 4.68 19.09
C LEU A 297 -15.95 5.77 18.80
N GLY A 298 -16.28 6.57 19.81
CA GLY A 298 -17.25 7.67 19.75
C GLY A 298 -18.70 7.25 19.94
N MET A 299 -18.98 5.96 20.16
CA MET A 299 -20.35 5.44 20.30
C MET A 299 -20.98 5.88 21.63
N PHE A 300 -20.20 5.92 22.71
CA PHE A 300 -20.62 6.33 24.04
C PHE A 300 -19.58 7.26 24.68
N GLU A 301 -20.00 8.01 25.69
CA GLU A 301 -19.12 8.89 26.46
C GLU A 301 -18.24 8.06 27.39
N GLU A 302 -16.97 8.43 27.55
CA GLU A 302 -16.03 7.83 28.50
C GLU A 302 -15.89 6.29 28.34
N SER A 303 -15.81 5.79 27.10
CA SER A 303 -15.65 4.36 26.86
C SER A 303 -14.31 3.83 27.39
N HIS A 304 -14.33 2.68 28.06
CA HIS A 304 -13.12 2.02 28.58
C HIS A 304 -12.61 0.95 27.62
N TYR A 305 -11.31 1.03 27.29
CA TYR A 305 -10.63 0.08 26.41
C TYR A 305 -9.56 -0.73 27.15
N THR A 306 -9.54 -2.04 26.93
CA THR A 306 -8.59 -2.99 27.51
C THR A 306 -7.72 -3.61 26.43
N VAL A 307 -6.42 -3.69 26.69
CA VAL A 307 -5.46 -4.38 25.80
C VAL A 307 -5.56 -5.88 26.01
N GLN A 308 -5.73 -6.63 24.93
CA GLN A 308 -5.55 -8.08 24.89
C GLN A 308 -4.16 -8.39 24.33
N GLU A 309 -3.51 -9.45 24.82
CA GLU A 309 -2.17 -9.82 24.38
C GLU A 309 -2.16 -11.21 23.72
N PHE A 310 -1.38 -11.35 22.67
CA PHE A 310 -1.04 -12.63 22.08
C PHE A 310 0.39 -12.62 21.54
N HIS A 311 0.87 -13.79 21.11
CA HIS A 311 2.21 -13.95 20.56
C HIS A 311 2.16 -14.41 19.11
N VAL A 312 3.07 -13.86 18.31
CA VAL A 312 3.29 -14.19 16.91
C VAL A 312 4.64 -14.89 16.81
N GLU A 313 4.77 -15.86 15.90
CA GLU A 313 6.04 -16.57 15.65
C GLU A 313 6.71 -16.08 14.35
N PRO A 314 8.05 -16.09 14.26
CA PRO A 314 8.72 -15.70 13.02
C PRO A 314 8.25 -16.56 11.84
N GLY A 315 7.89 -15.91 10.74
CA GLY A 315 7.28 -16.53 9.56
C GLY A 315 5.73 -16.52 9.57
N ASP A 316 5.10 -16.09 10.65
CA ASP A 316 3.65 -15.86 10.67
C ASP A 316 3.28 -14.61 9.85
N ARG A 317 2.11 -14.68 9.22
CA ARG A 317 1.46 -13.56 8.54
C ARG A 317 0.20 -13.16 9.29
N LEU A 318 0.06 -11.86 9.54
CA LEU A 318 -1.15 -11.24 10.05
C LEU A 318 -1.90 -10.58 8.91
N LEU A 319 -3.22 -10.80 8.85
CA LEU A 319 -4.12 -10.11 7.92
C LEU A 319 -5.19 -9.39 8.72
N LEU A 320 -5.34 -8.09 8.46
CA LEU A 320 -6.42 -7.28 9.01
C LEU A 320 -7.37 -6.91 7.88
N LEU A 321 -8.64 -7.18 8.11
CA LEU A 321 -9.67 -7.16 7.08
C LEU A 321 -10.89 -6.38 7.56
N SER A 322 -11.34 -5.39 6.79
CA SER A 322 -12.64 -4.74 7.05
C SER A 322 -13.82 -5.66 6.74
N ASP A 323 -14.99 -5.28 7.22
CA ASP A 323 -16.27 -5.94 6.96
C ASP A 323 -16.60 -6.06 5.48
N GLY A 324 -16.23 -5.06 4.67
CA GLY A 324 -16.30 -5.20 3.23
C GLY A 324 -15.67 -6.50 2.73
N VAL A 325 -14.57 -6.97 3.32
CA VAL A 325 -13.93 -8.23 2.90
C VAL A 325 -14.71 -9.46 3.38
N TYR A 326 -14.98 -9.58 4.68
CA TYR A 326 -15.49 -10.83 5.28
C TYR A 326 -17.02 -10.94 5.32
N GLU A 327 -17.76 -9.84 5.10
CA GLU A 327 -19.22 -9.83 4.99
C GLU A 327 -19.72 -9.79 3.54
N ALA A 328 -18.80 -9.75 2.56
CA ALA A 328 -19.14 -9.78 1.15
C ALA A 328 -20.06 -10.96 0.81
N VAL A 329 -20.98 -10.78 -0.13
CA VAL A 329 -21.94 -11.81 -0.55
C VAL A 329 -21.81 -12.12 -2.04
N SER A 330 -22.01 -13.39 -2.38
CA SER A 330 -21.99 -13.91 -3.73
C SER A 330 -23.24 -13.51 -4.53
N PRO A 331 -23.23 -13.64 -5.87
CA PRO A 331 -24.44 -13.48 -6.68
C PRO A 331 -25.57 -14.44 -6.33
N ALA A 332 -25.25 -15.56 -5.69
CA ALA A 332 -26.24 -16.51 -5.18
C ALA A 332 -26.74 -16.16 -3.76
N GLY A 333 -26.26 -15.04 -3.17
CA GLY A 333 -26.58 -14.62 -1.80
C GLY A 333 -25.80 -15.39 -0.72
N GLU A 334 -24.74 -16.12 -1.10
CA GLU A 334 -23.89 -16.83 -0.13
C GLU A 334 -22.83 -15.87 0.41
N ALA A 335 -22.72 -15.73 1.73
CA ALA A 335 -21.61 -14.98 2.31
C ALA A 335 -20.27 -15.52 1.79
N TYR A 336 -19.30 -14.63 1.59
CA TYR A 336 -17.87 -14.87 1.41
C TYR A 336 -17.33 -15.41 2.73
N GLY A 337 -17.89 -16.55 3.13
CA GLY A 337 -17.78 -17.07 4.46
C GLY A 337 -16.34 -17.44 4.76
N GLU A 338 -16.06 -17.64 6.02
CA GLU A 338 -14.74 -17.98 6.57
C GLU A 338 -13.97 -19.03 5.74
N ARG A 339 -14.64 -20.01 5.12
CA ARG A 339 -13.99 -21.00 4.24
C ARG A 339 -13.43 -20.41 2.94
N ALA A 340 -14.17 -19.51 2.28
CA ALA A 340 -13.72 -18.88 1.04
C ALA A 340 -12.53 -17.95 1.33
N LEU A 341 -12.67 -17.10 2.34
CA LEU A 341 -11.60 -16.22 2.80
C LEU A 341 -10.36 -17.01 3.23
N THR A 342 -10.51 -18.10 4.00
CA THR A 342 -9.39 -18.97 4.37
C THR A 342 -8.65 -19.52 3.15
N ARG A 343 -9.37 -19.97 2.11
CA ARG A 343 -8.74 -20.44 0.87
C ARG A 343 -8.01 -19.33 0.13
N SER A 344 -8.58 -18.14 0.08
CA SER A 344 -7.94 -16.96 -0.53
C SER A 344 -6.64 -16.60 0.19
N ILE A 345 -6.66 -16.57 1.52
CA ILE A 345 -5.45 -16.34 2.32
C ILE A 345 -4.40 -17.45 2.08
N GLN A 346 -4.84 -18.72 2.01
CA GLN A 346 -3.93 -19.83 1.72
C GLN A 346 -3.30 -19.77 0.33
N SER A 347 -4.03 -19.29 -0.69
CA SER A 347 -3.54 -19.18 -2.07
C SER A 347 -2.43 -18.13 -2.21
N THR A 348 -2.44 -17.11 -1.35
CA THR A 348 -1.46 -16.01 -1.36
C THR A 348 -0.22 -16.26 -0.50
N ARG A 349 -0.06 -17.44 0.11
CA ARG A 349 1.04 -17.73 1.06
C ARG A 349 2.44 -17.43 0.54
N LEU A 350 2.68 -17.69 -0.75
CA LEU A 350 4.01 -17.53 -1.36
C LEU A 350 4.21 -16.14 -1.97
N LEU A 351 3.19 -15.27 -1.89
CA LEU A 351 3.25 -13.91 -2.38
C LEU A 351 3.88 -12.99 -1.33
N PRO A 352 4.70 -12.01 -1.72
CA PRO A 352 5.18 -10.96 -0.80
C PRO A 352 4.02 -10.18 -0.16
N ALA A 353 4.19 -9.69 1.08
CA ALA A 353 3.15 -8.89 1.77
C ALA A 353 2.54 -7.78 0.90
N ALA A 354 3.35 -7.08 0.10
CA ALA A 354 2.94 -5.99 -0.78
C ALA A 354 1.98 -6.40 -1.93
N THR A 355 1.86 -7.69 -2.27
CA THR A 355 0.98 -8.19 -3.35
C THR A 355 -0.27 -8.90 -2.82
N VAL A 356 -0.24 -9.38 -1.58
CA VAL A 356 -1.32 -10.13 -0.95
C VAL A 356 -2.66 -9.38 -0.92
N PRO A 357 -2.74 -8.09 -0.51
CA PRO A 357 -4.00 -7.36 -0.48
C PRO A 357 -4.71 -7.33 -1.84
N ARG A 358 -3.97 -7.03 -2.91
CA ARG A 358 -4.55 -6.96 -4.26
C ARG A 358 -5.01 -8.32 -4.77
N ALA A 359 -4.30 -9.39 -4.41
CA ALA A 359 -4.68 -10.75 -4.79
C ALA A 359 -5.99 -11.17 -4.10
N ILE A 360 -6.12 -10.92 -2.79
CA ILE A 360 -7.36 -11.20 -2.04
C ILE A 360 -8.52 -10.36 -2.59
N LEU A 361 -8.33 -9.05 -2.79
CA LEU A 361 -9.36 -8.17 -3.33
C LEU A 361 -9.73 -8.51 -4.79
N GLY A 362 -8.81 -9.08 -5.57
CA GLY A 362 -9.07 -9.57 -6.91
C GLY A 362 -10.03 -10.76 -6.91
N GLU A 363 -9.74 -11.77 -6.08
CA GLU A 363 -10.64 -12.92 -5.89
C GLU A 363 -12.00 -12.48 -5.34
N LEU A 364 -12.02 -11.53 -4.40
CA LEU A 364 -13.23 -10.94 -3.85
C LEU A 364 -14.08 -10.26 -4.94
N SER A 365 -13.45 -9.55 -5.88
CA SER A 365 -14.17 -8.86 -6.96
C SER A 365 -14.86 -9.82 -7.93
N GLU A 366 -14.31 -11.02 -8.14
CA GLU A 366 -14.96 -12.08 -8.93
C GLU A 366 -16.13 -12.73 -8.17
N TYR A 367 -16.10 -12.61 -6.84
CA TYR A 367 -17.11 -13.18 -5.95
C TYR A 367 -18.30 -12.24 -5.70
N ARG A 368 -18.19 -10.92 -5.89
CA ARG A 368 -19.24 -9.95 -5.50
C ARG A 368 -20.25 -9.63 -6.63
N VAL A 369 -21.46 -9.21 -6.24
CA VAL A 369 -22.41 -8.48 -7.10
C VAL A 369 -22.09 -6.97 -7.06
N THR A 370 -22.10 -6.31 -8.21
CA THR A 370 -21.68 -4.91 -8.40
C THR A 370 -22.48 -3.87 -7.59
N GLU A 371 -23.71 -4.18 -7.16
CA GLU A 371 -24.66 -3.20 -6.58
C GLU A 371 -24.55 -3.02 -5.05
N THR A 372 -23.75 -3.85 -4.35
CA THR A 372 -23.61 -3.82 -2.87
C THR A 372 -22.15 -3.63 -2.45
N LEU A 373 -21.47 -2.63 -3.00
CA LEU A 373 -20.05 -2.39 -2.73
C LEU A 373 -19.90 -1.45 -1.53
N ASP A 374 -19.88 -2.04 -0.33
CA ASP A 374 -19.12 -1.42 0.76
C ASP A 374 -17.62 -1.50 0.41
N ASP A 375 -16.86 -0.49 0.83
CA ASP A 375 -15.41 -0.49 0.64
C ASP A 375 -14.76 -1.62 1.45
N ALA A 376 -13.65 -2.12 0.90
CA ALA A 376 -12.91 -3.24 1.44
C ALA A 376 -11.44 -2.89 1.53
N LEU A 377 -10.87 -3.22 2.68
CA LEU A 377 -9.50 -2.97 3.05
C LEU A 377 -8.87 -4.28 3.51
N VAL A 378 -7.71 -4.57 2.92
CA VAL A 378 -6.84 -5.67 3.33
C VAL A 378 -5.49 -5.09 3.70
N VAL A 379 -5.05 -5.35 4.92
CA VAL A 379 -3.67 -5.10 5.38
C VAL A 379 -3.00 -6.44 5.65
N CYS A 380 -1.78 -6.60 5.16
CA CYS A 380 -0.96 -7.79 5.31
C CYS A 380 0.36 -7.42 5.98
N LEU A 381 0.70 -8.13 7.06
CA LEU A 381 1.95 -7.98 7.80
C LEU A 381 2.61 -9.36 7.91
N ASP A 382 3.74 -9.53 7.23
CA ASP A 382 4.65 -10.65 7.43
C ASP A 382 5.66 -10.27 8.52
N TRP A 383 5.84 -11.12 9.53
CA TRP A 383 6.89 -10.93 10.53
C TRP A 383 7.98 -11.98 10.36
N PHE A 384 9.23 -11.55 10.22
CA PHE A 384 10.39 -12.41 9.99
C PHE A 384 11.20 -12.67 11.27
N GLY A 385 10.82 -12.02 12.38
CA GLY A 385 11.62 -11.99 13.60
C GLY A 385 12.76 -10.98 13.51
N ARG A 386 13.23 -10.53 14.67
CA ARG A 386 14.50 -9.78 14.72
C ARG A 386 15.63 -10.78 14.59
N GLN A 387 16.43 -10.66 13.53
CA GLN A 387 17.68 -11.41 13.46
C GLN A 387 18.58 -10.85 14.57
N GLY A 388 18.88 -11.67 15.58
CA GLY A 388 19.80 -11.28 16.63
C GLY A 388 21.12 -10.86 16.01
N ASP A 389 21.72 -9.77 16.50
CA ASP A 389 23.09 -9.41 16.13
C ASP A 389 23.95 -10.68 16.31
N ALA A 390 24.48 -11.21 15.21
CA ALA A 390 25.56 -12.16 15.28
C ALA A 390 26.75 -11.39 15.87
N GLY A 391 26.85 -11.42 17.21
CA GLY A 391 27.87 -10.73 17.98
C GLY A 391 29.28 -11.23 17.73
#